data_AF-A0A947T0T9-F1
#
_entry.id   AF-A0A947T0T9-F1
#
_cell.length_a   1.000
_cell.length_b   1.000
_cell.length_c   1.000
_cell.angle_alpha   90.00
_cell.angle_beta   90.00
_cell.angle_gamma   90.00
#
_symmetry.space_group_name_H-M   'P 1'
#
loop_
_entity.id
_entity.type
_entity.pdbx_description
1 polymer ?
#
loop_
_entity_poly.entity_id
_entity_poly.type
_entity_poly.pdbx_seq_one_letter_code
_entity_poly.pdbx_strand_id
1 'polypeptide(L)'
;MSEGQSRRAWRRRVADYIVRQVDKGEFARFVGMTPEDRREMLKVAEILPGDIDVEIFEDSRYPGRTYLEVRLRKELPAPPRAFKVIYPDQATG
;
A
#
# COMPACT_ATOMS: atom_id res chain seq x y z
N MET A 1 1.76 9.58 -27.21
CA MET A 1 2.21 8.49 -26.32
C MET A 1 1.65 8.76 -24.92
N SER A 2 0.82 7.85 -24.41
CA SER A 2 -0.22 8.12 -23.41
C SER A 2 0.32 8.37 -21.99
N GLU A 3 -0.08 9.50 -21.41
CA GLU A 3 0.22 9.94 -20.04
C GLU A 3 -0.05 8.87 -18.96
N GLY A 4 -1.05 8.00 -19.18
CA GLY A 4 -1.37 6.87 -18.29
C GLY A 4 -0.27 5.80 -18.19
N GLN A 5 0.47 5.56 -19.27
CA GLN A 5 1.61 4.62 -19.27
C GLN A 5 2.79 5.19 -18.46
N SER A 6 2.97 6.51 -18.53
CA SER A 6 3.98 7.25 -17.75
C SER A 6 3.69 7.20 -16.24
N ARG A 7 2.44 7.42 -15.82
CA ARG A 7 2.04 7.35 -14.41
C ARG A 7 2.18 5.95 -13.81
N ARG A 8 1.78 4.90 -14.53
CA ARG A 8 1.95 3.51 -14.07
C ARG A 8 3.44 3.15 -13.92
N ALA A 9 4.27 3.55 -14.89
CA ALA A 9 5.72 3.36 -14.82
C ALA A 9 6.36 4.16 -13.68
N TRP A 10 5.88 5.37 -13.42
CA TRP A 10 6.30 6.16 -12.26
C TRP A 10 5.96 5.46 -10.94
N ARG A 11 4.73 4.96 -10.76
CA ARG A 11 4.34 4.24 -9.53
C ARG A 11 5.23 3.03 -9.27
N ARG A 12 5.54 2.24 -10.31
CA ARG A 12 6.47 1.11 -10.18
C ARG A 12 7.86 1.54 -9.72
N ARG A 13 8.41 2.61 -10.30
CA ARG A 13 9.71 3.15 -9.85
C ARG A 13 9.68 3.63 -8.40
N VAL A 14 8.57 4.22 -7.96
CA VAL A 14 8.40 4.63 -6.56
C VAL A 14 8.31 3.41 -5.65
N ALA A 15 7.54 2.38 -6.02
CA ALA A 15 7.47 1.13 -5.28
C ALA A 15 8.85 0.46 -5.14
N ASP A 16 9.59 0.33 -6.25
CA ASP A 16 10.96 -0.22 -6.23
C ASP A 16 11.90 0.58 -5.32
N TYR A 17 11.75 1.91 -5.32
CA TYR A 17 12.51 2.78 -4.43
C TYR A 17 12.16 2.55 -2.96
N ILE A 18 10.87 2.42 -2.64
CA ILE A 18 10.38 2.12 -1.29
C ILE A 18 10.94 0.80 -0.78
N VAL A 19 10.85 -0.28 -1.57
CA VAL A 19 11.40 -1.61 -1.22
C VAL A 19 12.88 -1.48 -0.87
N ARG A 20 13.67 -0.81 -1.71
CA ARG A 20 15.10 -0.60 -1.47
C ARG A 20 15.43 0.21 -0.21
N GLN A 21 14.53 1.11 0.22
CA GLN A 21 14.73 1.85 1.48
C GLN A 21 14.46 0.95 2.68
N VAL A 22 13.38 0.16 2.61
CA VAL A 22 13.01 -0.78 3.66
C VAL A 22 14.07 -1.89 3.80
N ASP A 23 14.60 -2.42 2.71
CA ASP A 23 15.67 -3.43 2.74
C ASP A 23 16.94 -2.94 3.44
N LYS A 24 17.21 -1.63 3.41
CA LYS A 24 18.40 -1.04 4.04
C LYS A 24 18.23 -0.73 5.51
N GLY A 25 17.03 -0.45 5.96
CA GLY A 25 16.77 0.15 7.28
C GLY A 25 15.60 -0.43 8.05
N GLU A 26 14.99 -1.52 7.57
CA GLU A 26 13.76 -2.15 8.06
C GLU A 26 12.50 -1.25 8.06
N PHE A 27 12.68 0.06 7.90
CA PHE A 27 11.64 1.10 7.99
C PHE A 27 11.95 2.29 7.07
N ALA A 28 10.91 2.87 6.49
CA ALA A 28 10.97 4.19 5.86
C ALA A 28 9.67 4.98 6.08
N ARG A 29 9.78 6.32 6.04
CA ARG A 29 8.64 7.24 6.15
C ARG A 29 8.68 8.27 5.03
N PHE A 30 7.54 8.46 4.38
CA PHE A 30 7.33 9.43 3.31
C PHE A 30 6.24 10.43 3.69
N VAL A 31 6.30 11.63 3.14
CA VAL A 31 5.36 12.71 3.42
C VAL A 31 4.78 13.24 2.12
N GLY A 32 3.45 13.34 2.07
CA GLY A 32 2.68 14.01 1.03
C GLY A 32 2.07 15.29 1.61
N MET A 33 2.02 16.34 0.80
CA MET A 33 1.54 17.66 1.22
C MET A 33 0.20 18.03 0.56
N THR A 34 -0.24 17.23 -0.41
CA THR A 34 -1.46 17.48 -1.18
C THR A 34 -2.40 16.27 -1.15
N PRO A 35 -3.72 16.46 -1.36
CA PRO A 35 -4.66 15.35 -1.54
C PRO A 35 -4.28 14.43 -2.71
N GLU A 36 -3.63 14.97 -3.74
CA GLU A 36 -3.10 14.22 -4.88
C GLU A 36 -1.98 13.28 -4.45
N ASP A 37 -1.06 13.73 -3.59
CA ASP A 37 -0.01 12.88 -3.04
C ASP A 37 -0.61 11.71 -2.26
N ARG A 38 -1.62 11.97 -1.42
CA ARG A 38 -2.34 10.92 -0.67
C ARG A 38 -2.95 9.87 -1.61
N ARG A 39 -3.58 10.31 -2.71
CA ARG A 39 -4.16 9.39 -3.71
C ARG A 39 -3.07 8.55 -4.40
N GLU A 40 -1.93 9.13 -4.71
CA GLU A 40 -0.83 8.39 -5.34
C GLU A 40 -0.13 7.45 -4.34
N MET A 41 0.01 7.85 -3.07
CA MET A 41 0.50 6.99 -1.99
C MET A 41 -0.36 5.72 -1.83
N LEU A 42 -1.69 5.86 -1.83
CA LEU A 42 -2.60 4.72 -1.80
C LEU A 42 -2.39 3.76 -2.98
N LYS A 43 -2.28 4.30 -4.20
CA LYS A 43 -2.04 3.48 -5.40
C LYS A 43 -0.66 2.83 -5.43
N VAL A 44 0.34 3.46 -4.84
CA VAL A 44 1.67 2.86 -4.67
C VAL A 44 1.63 1.75 -3.63
N ALA A 45 0.93 1.95 -2.52
CA ALA A 45 0.76 0.95 -1.47
C ALA A 45 0.11 -0.35 -2.00
N GLU A 46 -0.87 -0.24 -2.90
CA GLU A 46 -1.53 -1.39 -3.54
C GLU A 46 -0.59 -2.27 -4.38
N ILE A 47 0.54 -1.74 -4.85
CA ILE A 47 1.49 -2.48 -5.69
C ILE A 47 2.76 -2.88 -4.94
N LEU A 48 2.86 -2.58 -3.64
CA LEU A 48 3.99 -3.02 -2.83
C LEU A 48 3.93 -4.54 -2.60
N PRO A 49 5.10 -5.19 -2.45
CA PRO A 49 5.18 -6.59 -2.04
C PRO A 49 4.42 -6.91 -0.75
N GLY A 50 3.86 -8.12 -0.64
CA GLY A 50 2.99 -8.52 0.48
C GLY A 50 3.71 -8.76 1.82
N ASP A 51 5.03 -8.73 1.82
CA ASP A 51 5.94 -8.73 2.97
C ASP A 51 6.28 -7.31 3.46
N ILE A 52 5.71 -6.27 2.85
CA ILE A 52 5.80 -4.89 3.34
C ILE A 52 4.49 -4.49 4.00
N ASP A 53 4.58 -4.09 5.27
CA ASP A 53 3.48 -3.45 5.98
C ASP A 53 3.48 -1.95 5.68
N VAL A 54 2.29 -1.41 5.38
CA VAL A 54 2.10 -0.02 4.99
C VAL A 54 1.04 0.61 5.88
N GLU A 55 1.36 1.74 6.50
CA GLU A 55 0.40 2.57 7.22
C GLU A 55 0.33 3.96 6.57
N ILE A 56 -0.89 4.42 6.28
CA ILE A 56 -1.13 5.76 5.73
C ILE A 56 -2.05 6.51 6.68
N PHE A 57 -1.57 7.66 7.18
CA PHE A 57 -2.31 8.45 8.15
C PHE A 57 -2.04 9.95 7.98
N GLU A 58 -2.91 10.76 8.55
CA GLU A 58 -2.71 12.21 8.69
C GLU A 58 -2.37 12.53 10.15
N ASP A 59 -1.32 13.30 10.38
CA ASP A 59 -0.95 13.74 11.74
C ASP A 59 -1.81 14.96 12.11
N SER A 60 -2.55 14.86 13.21
CA SER A 60 -3.41 15.94 13.71
C SER A 60 -2.63 17.22 14.04
N ARG A 61 -1.32 17.11 14.30
CA ARG A 61 -0.42 18.26 14.53
C ARG A 61 -0.08 19.01 13.24
N TYR A 62 -0.24 18.37 12.08
CA TYR A 62 0.07 18.94 10.77
C TYR A 62 -1.06 18.68 9.76
N PRO A 63 -2.18 19.43 9.88
CA PRO A 63 -3.31 19.28 8.97
C PRO A 63 -2.89 19.40 7.51
N GLY A 64 -3.39 18.50 6.67
CA GLY A 64 -3.08 18.45 5.24
C GLY A 64 -1.78 17.69 4.90
N ARG A 65 -1.02 17.21 5.88
CA ARG A 65 0.10 16.30 5.64
C ARG A 65 -0.33 14.84 5.78
N THR A 66 -0.06 14.06 4.75
CA THR A 66 -0.21 12.61 4.79
C THR A 66 1.15 11.96 4.96
N TYR A 67 1.23 11.00 5.88
CA TYR A 67 2.41 10.20 6.10
C TYR A 67 2.15 8.79 5.57
N LEU A 68 3.15 8.24 4.90
CA LEU A 68 3.21 6.82 4.52
C LEU A 68 4.39 6.19 5.23
N GLU A 69 4.10 5.30 6.16
CA GLU A 69 5.07 4.50 6.88
C GLU A 69 5.11 3.10 6.29
N VAL A 70 6.32 2.59 6.07
CA VAL A 70 6.56 1.28 5.50
C VAL A 70 7.56 0.51 6.35
N ARG A 71 7.28 -0.76 6.60
CA ARG A 71 8.12 -1.66 7.41
C ARG A 71 8.21 -3.02 6.74
N LEU A 72 9.35 -3.68 6.89
CA LEU A 72 9.44 -5.09 6.53
C LEU A 72 8.63 -5.89 7.55
N ARG A 73 7.71 -6.73 7.08
CA ARG A 73 6.93 -7.59 7.97
C ARG A 73 7.87 -8.66 8.52
N LYS A 74 8.04 -8.70 9.85
CA LYS A 74 8.95 -9.65 10.52
C LYS A 74 8.41 -11.09 10.54
N GLU A 75 7.16 -11.31 10.15
CA GLU A 75 6.51 -12.63 10.07
C GLU A 75 5.78 -12.81 8.73
N LEU A 76 6.04 -13.90 8.01
CA LEU A 76 5.26 -14.27 6.82
C LEU A 76 3.77 -14.32 7.21
N PRO A 77 2.86 -13.63 6.48
CA PRO A 77 1.44 -13.80 6.74
C PRO A 77 1.10 -15.28 6.57
N ALA A 78 0.43 -15.85 7.57
CA ALA A 78 -0.17 -17.18 7.42
C ALA A 78 -0.96 -17.20 6.09
N PRO A 79 -0.88 -18.27 5.29
CA PRO A 79 -1.59 -18.32 4.02
C PRO A 79 -3.07 -17.99 4.26
N PRO A 80 -3.70 -17.20 3.36
CA PRO A 80 -5.07 -16.76 3.58
C PRO A 80 -5.93 -17.98 3.83
N ARG A 81 -6.58 -18.04 5.01
CA ARG A 81 -7.62 -19.03 5.27
C ARG A 81 -8.63 -18.86 4.15
N ALA A 82 -8.73 -19.84 3.26
CA ALA A 82 -9.77 -19.88 2.25
C ALA A 82 -11.10 -19.94 3.00
N PHE A 83 -11.75 -18.79 3.20
CA PHE A 83 -13.11 -18.75 3.70
C PHE A 83 -13.99 -19.29 2.58
N LYS A 84 -14.27 -20.59 2.65
CA LYS A 84 -15.29 -21.22 1.82
C LYS A 84 -16.63 -20.67 2.30
N VAL A 85 -17.15 -19.66 1.60
CA VAL A 85 -18.52 -19.21 1.76
C VAL A 85 -19.41 -20.35 1.27
N ILE A 86 -19.92 -21.16 2.20
CA ILE A 86 -20.98 -22.12 1.91
C ILE A 86 -22.27 -21.30 1.95
N TYR A 87 -22.84 -21.00 0.78
CA TYR A 87 -24.21 -20.53 0.71
C TYR A 87 -25.12 -21.66 1.22
N PRO A 88 -25.95 -21.45 2.26
CA PRO A 88 -27.01 -22.39 2.54
C PRO A 88 -27.97 -22.36 1.36
N ASP A 89 -28.16 -23.51 0.73
CA ASP A 89 -29.15 -23.71 -0.32
C ASP A 89 -30.54 -23.49 0.29
N GLN A 90 -31.09 -22.30 0.08
CA GLN A 90 -32.48 -21.97 0.40
C GLN A 90 -33.27 -22.04 -0.90
N ALA A 91 -33.41 -23.25 -1.46
CA ALA A 91 -34.49 -23.57 -2.37
C ALA A 91 -35.67 -24.10 -1.54
N THR A 92 -36.55 -23.18 -1.15
CA THR A 92 -37.94 -23.49 -0.82
C THR A 92 -38.75 -23.31 -2.10
N GLY A 93 -39.49 -24.34 -2.49
CA GLY A 93 -40.40 -24.35 -3.63
C GLY A 93 -40.87 -25.75 -3.95
#